data_AF-A0A178MST3-F1
#
_entry.id   AF-A0A178MST3-F1
#
_cell.length_a   1.000
_cell.length_b   1.000
_cell.length_c   1.000
_cell.angle_alpha   90.00
_cell.angle_beta   90.00
_cell.angle_gamma   90.00
#
_symmetry.space_group_name_H-M   'P 1'
#
loop_
_entity.id
_entity.type
_entity.pdbx_description
1 polymer ?
#
loop_
_entity_poly.entity_id
_entity_poly.type
_entity_poly.pdbx_seq_one_letter_code
_entity_poly.pdbx_strand_id
1 'polypeptide(L)' 'MPYTRSDQGRDCRDAFLGLAKTCRKLGISFWDFLGDRLGAAVGNAVPGLPSLIAARYAA' A
#
# COMPACT_ATOMS: atom_id res chain seq x y z
N MET A 1 -32.47 14.12 -5.15
CA MET A 1 -31.58 13.21 -4.40
C MET A 1 -30.16 13.47 -4.87
N PRO A 2 -29.28 14.08 -4.06
CA PRO A 2 -27.90 14.19 -4.45
C PRO A 2 -27.33 12.76 -4.52
N TYR A 3 -26.71 12.46 -5.66
CA TYR A 3 -26.02 11.22 -5.95
C TYR A 3 -25.16 10.81 -4.75
N THR A 4 -25.28 9.55 -4.36
CA THR A 4 -24.57 8.89 -3.27
C THR A 4 -23.06 8.99 -3.42
N ARG A 5 -22.46 10.14 -3.13
CA ARG A 5 -21.07 10.21 -2.66
C ARG A 5 -21.12 9.84 -1.18
N SER A 6 -21.13 8.54 -0.91
CA SER A 6 -20.94 8.05 0.45
C SER A 6 -19.56 8.50 0.92
N ASP A 7 -19.49 9.14 2.10
CA ASP A 7 -18.21 9.53 2.70
C ASP A 7 -17.28 8.32 2.85
N GLN A 8 -17.85 7.13 3.05
CA GLN A 8 -17.11 5.88 3.05
C GLN A 8 -16.29 5.65 1.76
N GLY A 9 -16.84 6.00 0.59
CA GLY A 9 -16.13 5.88 -0.68
C GLY A 9 -14.99 6.89 -0.82
N ARG A 10 -15.14 8.07 -0.24
CA ARG A 10 -14.07 9.08 -0.16
C ARG A 10 -12.95 8.61 0.76
N ASP A 11 -13.31 8.12 1.94
CA ASP A 11 -12.37 7.65 2.94
C ASP A 11 -11.56 6.44 2.44
N CYS A 12 -12.22 5.48 1.77
CA CYS A 12 -11.54 4.35 1.15
C CYS A 12 -10.52 4.84 0.11
N ARG A 13 -10.93 5.77 -0.77
CA ARG A 13 -10.03 6.34 -1.79
C ARG A 13 -8.83 7.04 -1.16
N ASP A 14 -9.04 7.84 -0.13
CA ASP A 14 -7.99 8.59 0.54
C ASP A 14 -7.01 7.65 1.26
N ALA A 15 -7.51 6.58 1.88
CA ALA A 15 -6.69 5.52 2.46
C ALA A 15 -5.83 4.81 1.40
N PHE A 16 -6.41 4.40 0.27
CA PHE A 16 -5.66 3.75 -0.82
C PHE A 16 -4.62 4.68 -1.44
N LEU A 17 -4.94 5.97 -1.61
CA LEU A 17 -3.98 6.98 -2.08
C LEU A 17 -2.83 7.17 -1.09
N GLY A 18 -3.12 7.21 0.21
CA GLY A 18 -2.10 7.29 1.27
C GLY A 18 -1.18 6.06 1.26
N LEU A 19 -1.75 4.87 1.07
CA LEU A 19 -1.00 3.63 0.97
C LEU A 19 -0.10 3.62 -0.27
N ALA A 20 -0.64 3.92 -1.46
CA ALA A 20 0.11 3.98 -2.71
C ALA A 20 1.27 4.99 -2.63
N LYS A 21 1.06 6.14 -1.98
CA LYS A 21 2.12 7.14 -1.74
C LYS A 21 3.24 6.57 -0.87
N THR A 22 2.89 5.77 0.14
CA THR A 22 3.86 5.11 1.03
C THR A 22 4.65 4.04 0.29
N CYS A 23 3.99 3.18 -0.47
CA CYS A 23 4.63 2.19 -1.34
C CYS A 23 5.64 2.86 -2.29
N ARG A 24 5.25 3.97 -2.93
CA ARG A 24 6.16 4.76 -3.79
C ARG A 24 7.36 5.33 -3.05
N LYS A 25 7.20 5.79 -1.81
CA LYS A 25 8.31 6.31 -0.98
C LYS A 25 9.32 5.22 -0.60
N LEU A 26 8.83 4.00 -0.41
CA LEU A 26 9.62 2.82 -0.06
C LEU A 26 10.18 2.09 -1.28
N GLY A 27 9.75 2.43 -2.51
CA GLY A 27 10.18 1.79 -3.75
C GLY A 27 9.53 0.42 -4.00
N ILE A 28 8.32 0.20 -3.47
CA ILE A 28 7.62 -1.09 -3.54
C ILE A 28 6.38 -0.94 -4.43
N SER A 29 6.06 -2.00 -5.17
CA SER A 29 4.80 -2.12 -5.91
C SER A 29 3.60 -2.12 -4.95
N PHE A 30 2.63 -1.26 -5.23
CA PHE A 30 1.39 -1.19 -4.45
C PHE A 30 0.61 -2.51 -4.46
N TRP A 31 0.55 -3.18 -5.62
CA TRP A 31 -0.20 -4.44 -5.76
C TRP A 31 0.50 -5.61 -5.09
N ASP A 32 1.84 -5.66 -5.10
CA ASP A 32 2.59 -6.69 -4.37
C ASP A 32 2.38 -6.52 -2.85
N PHE A 33 2.40 -5.28 -2.34
CA PHE A 33 2.12 -5.01 -0.93
C PHE A 33 0.70 -5.43 -0.54
N LEU A 34 -0.30 -5.09 -1.36
CA LEU A 34 -1.68 -5.41 -1.07
C LEU A 34 -1.91 -6.93 -1.13
N GLY A 35 -1.38 -7.60 -2.15
CA GLY A 35 -1.53 -9.04 -2.29
C GLY A 35 -0.81 -9.82 -1.19
N ASP A 36 0.39 -9.42 -0.80
CA ASP A 36 1.12 -9.99 0.35
C ASP A 36 0.29 -9.90 1.64
N ARG A 37 -0.28 -8.73 1.93
CA ARG A 37 -1.07 -8.49 3.15
C ARG A 37 -2.46 -9.12 3.13
N LEU A 38 -3.05 -9.32 1.97
CA LEU A 38 -4.34 -10.01 1.81
C LEU A 38 -4.19 -11.52 1.62
N GLY A 39 -2.98 -12.06 1.65
CA GLY A 39 -2.72 -13.49 1.42
C GLY A 39 -3.02 -13.95 0.00
N ALA A 40 -3.06 -13.02 -0.97
CA ALA A 40 -3.11 -13.37 -2.38
C ALA A 40 -1.77 -14.00 -2.80
N ALA A 41 -1.80 -14.89 -3.79
CA ALA A 41 -0.58 -15.43 -4.37
C ALA A 41 0.16 -14.33 -5.14
N VAL A 42 1.03 -13.59 -4.45
CA VAL A 42 1.94 -12.60 -5.02
C VAL A 42 3.28 -13.26 -5.33
N GLY A 43 3.86 -12.89 -6.47
CA GLY A 43 5.15 -13.42 -6.92
C GLY A 43 6.33 -13.00 -6.03
N ASN A 44 6.20 -11.88 -5.30
CA ASN A 44 7.22 -11.37 -4.39
C ASN A 44 6.62 -11.02 -3.02
N ALA A 45 7.12 -11.68 -1.97
CA ALA A 45 6.80 -11.32 -0.60
C ALA A 45 7.35 -9.93 -0.27
N VAL A 46 6.52 -9.05 0.28
CA VAL A 46 6.97 -7.70 0.63
C VAL A 46 7.59 -7.71 2.03
N PRO A 47 8.89 -7.35 2.17
CA PRO A 47 9.55 -7.34 3.47
C PRO A 47 8.85 -6.40 4.44
N GLY A 48 8.95 -6.71 5.74
CA GLY A 48 8.47 -5.81 6.79
C GLY A 48 9.14 -4.43 6.73
N LEU A 49 8.48 -3.42 7.28
CA LEU A 49 8.99 -2.05 7.38
C LEU A 49 10.43 -1.98 7.94
N PRO A 50 10.80 -2.73 8.99
CA PRO A 50 12.17 -2.72 9.52
C PRO A 50 13.21 -3.16 8.50
N SER A 51 12.93 -4.21 7.73
CA SER A 51 13.83 -4.73 6.69
C SER A 51 14.00 -3.74 5.54
N LEU A 52 12.92 -3.05 5.14
CA LEU A 52 12.95 -2.02 4.10
C LEU A 52 13.77 -0.80 4.53
N ILE A 53 13.65 -0.40 5.80
CA ILE A 53 14.45 0.67 6.39
C ILE A 53 15.92 0.24 6.43
N ALA A 54 16.23 -0.94 6.98
CA ALA A 54 17.59 -1.45 7.06
C ALA A 54 18.26 -1.53 5.67
N ALA A 55 17.57 -2.04 4.65
CA ALA A 55 18.09 -2.11 3.29
C ALA A 55 18.42 -0.73 2.70
N ARG A 56 17.67 0.31 3.06
CA ARG A 56 17.89 1.69 2.60
C ARG A 56 19.08 2.38 3.30
N TYR A 57 19.38 1.99 4.54
CA TYR A 57 20.48 2.57 5.34
C TYR A 57 21.76 1.72 5.33
N ALA A 58 21.71 0.51 4.75
CA ALA A 58 22.88 -0.37 4.60
C ALA A 58 23.74 -0.03 3.37
N ALA A 59 23.41 1.04 2.62
CA ALA A 59 24.11 1.51 1.43
C ALA A 59 24.87 2.82 1.69
#